data_AF-A0A6I3U6E4-F1
#
_entry.id   AF-A0A6I3U6E4-F1
#
_cell.length_a   1.000
_cell.length_b   1.000
_cell.length_c   1.000
_cell.angle_alpha   90.00
_cell.angle_beta   90.00
_cell.angle_gamma   90.00
#
_symmetry.space_group_name_H-M   'P 1'
#
loop_
_entity.id
_entity.type
_entity.pdbx_description
1 polymer ?
#
loop_
_entity_poly.entity_id
_entity_poly.type
_entity_poly.pdbx_seq_one_letter_code
_entity_poly.pdbx_strand_id
1 'polypeptide(L)' 'VSGRALIQERRIGLDENGQEYPILNFEVSGDKIEAIHMIPGYAHNIINLSDTENLITVMWANESFDPRHPDTFFEQVEK' A
#
# COMPACT_ATOMS: atom_id res chain seq x y z
N VAL A 1 4.70 16.18 -2.05
CA VAL A 1 4.84 15.02 -1.13
C VAL A 1 6.07 15.23 -0.26
N SER A 2 6.11 14.69 0.95
CA SER A 2 7.19 14.92 1.94
C SER A 2 7.37 13.69 2.83
N GLY A 3 8.59 13.48 3.34
CA GLY A 3 8.95 12.34 4.19
C GLY A 3 9.47 11.13 3.42
N ARG A 4 9.76 10.05 4.15
CA ARG A 4 10.17 8.74 3.61
C ARG A 4 9.18 7.67 4.06
N ALA A 5 8.80 6.76 3.17
CA ALA A 5 7.87 5.71 3.49
C ALA A 5 8.27 4.37 2.85
N LEU A 6 7.85 3.29 3.51
CA LEU A 6 7.79 1.96 2.92
C LEU A 6 6.32 1.66 2.59
N ILE A 7 6.03 1.48 1.31
CA ILE A 7 4.76 0.93 0.84
C ILE A 7 4.97 -0.56 0.61
N GLN A 8 4.08 -1.38 1.13
CA GLN A 8 4.12 -2.82 0.92
C GLN A 8 2.83 -3.29 0.26
N GLU A 9 2.94 -4.22 -0.69
CA GLU A 9 1.80 -4.85 -1.35
C GLU A 9 1.95 -6.38 -1.35
N ARG A 10 0.86 -7.09 -1.05
CA ARG A 10 0.79 -8.56 -1.13
C ARG A 10 -0.45 -8.99 -1.89
N ARG A 11 -0.26 -9.81 -2.92
CA ARG A 11 -1.38 -10.41 -3.65
C ARG A 11 -2.19 -11.34 -2.75
N ILE A 12 -3.50 -11.18 -2.77
CA ILE A 12 -4.43 -12.05 -2.03
C ILE A 12 -4.54 -13.41 -2.70
N GLY A 13 -4.62 -14.44 -1.86
CA GLY A 13 -4.73 -15.84 -2.27
C GLY A 13 -3.41 -16.60 -2.15
N LEU A 14 -3.42 -17.80 -2.72
CA LEU A 14 -2.28 -18.71 -2.75
C LEU A 14 -1.87 -18.97 -4.20
N ASP A 15 -0.59 -19.27 -4.40
CA ASP A 15 -0.07 -19.75 -5.67
C ASP A 15 -0.51 -21.20 -5.96
N GLU A 16 -0.03 -21.75 -7.08
CA GLU A 16 -0.34 -23.13 -7.50
C GLU A 16 0.11 -24.20 -6.51
N ASN A 17 1.04 -23.87 -5.61
CA ASN A 17 1.59 -24.77 -4.59
C ASN A 17 0.94 -24.55 -3.21
N GLY A 18 -0.05 -23.67 -3.11
CA GLY A 18 -0.71 -23.34 -1.84
C GLY A 18 0.10 -22.42 -0.94
N GLN A 19 1.09 -21.70 -1.47
CA GLN A 19 1.91 -20.73 -0.73
C GLN A 19 1.41 -19.31 -0.96
N GLU A 20 1.59 -18.43 0.02
CA GLU A 20 1.27 -17.02 -0.15
C GLU A 20 2.22 -16.35 -1.16
N TYR A 21 1.71 -15.39 -1.91
CA TYR A 21 2.54 -14.57 -2.79
C TYR A 21 3.51 -13.69 -1.98
N PRO A 22 4.71 -13.40 -2.53
CA PRO A 22 5.69 -12.57 -1.84
C PRO A 22 5.20 -11.13 -1.67
N ILE A 23 5.69 -10.47 -0.62
CA ILE A 23 5.46 -9.04 -0.37
C ILE A 23 6.37 -8.22 -1.29
N LEU A 24 5.77 -7.29 -2.02
CA LEU A 24 6.47 -6.27 -2.79
C LEU A 24 6.74 -5.07 -1.89
N ASN A 25 7.98 -4.61 -1.84
CA ASN A 25 8.41 -3.49 -0.99
C ASN A 25 8.86 -2.31 -1.87
N PHE A 26 8.30 -1.13 -1.60
CA PHE A 26 8.62 0.10 -2.29
C PHE A 26 9.03 1.17 -1.28
N GLU A 27 10.32 1.46 -1.18
CA GLU A 27 10.81 2.62 -0.43
C GLU A 27 10.68 3.87 -1.31
N VAL A 28 9.94 4.87 -0.83
CA VAL A 28 9.65 6.11 -1.54
C VAL A 28 10.01 7.33 -0.69
N SER A 29 10.32 8.44 -1.34
CA SER A 29 10.65 9.69 -0.65
C SER A 29 10.06 10.92 -1.34
N GLY A 30 9.98 12.03 -0.59
CA GLY A 30 9.64 13.34 -1.16
C GLY A 30 10.69 13.90 -2.13
N ASP A 31 11.95 13.44 -2.03
CA ASP A 31 13.07 13.92 -2.85
C ASP A 31 13.00 13.43 -4.30
N LYS A 32 12.38 12.26 -4.51
CA LYS A 32 12.17 11.65 -5.82
C LYS A 32 10.71 11.25 -5.94
N ILE A 33 9.94 12.06 -6.67
CA ILE A 33 8.51 11.83 -6.85
C ILE A 33 8.31 10.58 -7.72
N GLU A 34 7.68 9.57 -7.13
CA GLU A 34 7.30 8.31 -7.76
C GLU A 34 5.82 8.03 -7.46
N ALA A 35 5.13 7.37 -8.39
CA ALA A 35 3.77 6.91 -8.20
C ALA A 35 3.77 5.39 -8.08
N ILE A 36 3.16 4.87 -7.01
CA ILE A 36 2.94 3.44 -6.81
C ILE A 36 1.49 3.13 -7.14
N HIS A 37 1.26 2.11 -7.96
CA HIS A 37 -0.06 1.73 -8.40
C HIS A 37 -0.65 0.66 -7.48
N MET A 38 -1.70 1.03 -6.75
CA MET A 38 -2.44 0.09 -5.90
C MET A 38 -3.37 -0.76 -6.77
N ILE A 39 -2.95 -2.00 -7.10
CA ILE A 39 -3.73 -2.88 -7.98
C ILE A 39 -4.78 -3.65 -7.15
N PRO A 40 -6.06 -3.70 -7.59
CA PRO A 40 -7.08 -4.52 -6.93
C PRO A 40 -6.64 -5.97 -6.76
N GLY A 41 -7.00 -6.57 -5.62
CA GLY A 41 -6.56 -7.93 -5.26
C GLY A 41 -5.21 -7.98 -4.55
N TYR A 42 -4.62 -6.84 -4.18
CA TYR A 42 -3.46 -6.74 -3.31
C TYR A 42 -3.80 -6.02 -2.01
N ALA A 43 -3.56 -6.68 -0.87
CA ALA A 43 -3.51 -5.97 0.40
C ALA A 43 -2.29 -5.07 0.42
N HIS A 44 -2.40 -3.90 1.02
CA HIS A 44 -1.32 -2.93 1.06
C HIS A 44 -1.31 -2.14 2.37
N ASN A 45 -0.12 -1.66 2.73
CA ASN A 45 0.07 -0.75 3.85
C ASN A 45 1.07 0.36 3.47
N ILE A 46 1.18 1.36 4.33
CA ILE A 46 2.20 2.41 4.24
C ILE A 46 2.78 2.66 5.62
N ILE A 47 4.10 2.68 5.73
CA ILE A 47 4.84 2.86 6.98
C ILE A 47 5.69 4.12 6.86
N ASN A 48 5.52 5.07 7.78
CA ASN A 48 6.43 6.20 7.89
C ASN A 48 7.79 5.72 8.42
N LEU A 49 8.86 5.93 7.66
CA LEU A 49 10.23 5.53 8.03
C LEU A 49 11.00 6.64 8.74
N SER A 50 10.38 7.80 8.98
CA SER A 50 10.95 8.91 9.71
C SER A 50 10.46 8.91 11.17
N ASP A 51 11.39 9.03 12.12
CA ASP A 51 11.06 9.10 13.55
C ASP A 51 10.42 10.44 13.96
N THR A 52 10.84 11.52 13.30
CA THR A 52 10.54 12.91 13.70
C THR A 52 9.81 13.72 12.63
N GLU A 53 9.77 13.22 11.39
CA GLU A 53 9.19 13.96 10.27
C GLU A 53 7.81 13.43 9.91
N ASN A 54 6.92 14.36 9.55
CA ASN A 54 5.62 14.01 9.04
C ASN A 54 5.73 13.43 7.63
N LEU A 55 5.05 12.32 7.39
CA LEU A 55 4.83 11.79 6.06
C LEU A 55 3.60 12.45 5.43
N ILE A 56 3.78 13.07 4.26
CA ILE A 56 2.69 13.68 3.48
C ILE A 56 2.62 13.01 2.11
N THR A 57 1.63 12.13 1.97
CA THR A 57 1.35 11.34 0.76
C THR A 57 0.06 11.81 0.11
N VAL A 58 0.07 11.96 -1.21
CA VAL A 58 -1.15 12.22 -1.99
C VAL A 58 -1.69 10.88 -2.48
N MET A 59 -2.95 10.60 -2.20
CA MET A 59 -3.64 9.40 -2.68
C MET A 59 -4.68 9.79 -3.72
N TRP A 60 -4.63 9.16 -4.88
CA TRP A 60 -5.67 9.23 -5.90
C TRP A 60 -6.42 7.90 -5.93
N ALA A 61 -7.75 7.97 -5.96
CA ALA A 61 -8.62 6.81 -6.09
C ALA A 61 -9.48 6.97 -7.35
N ASN A 62 -9.83 5.85 -7.97
CA ASN A 62 -10.66 5.79 -9.19
C ASN A 62 -12.11 6.21 -8.93
N GLU A 63 -12.57 6.21 -7.68
CA GLU A 63 -13.91 6.61 -7.28
C GLU A 63 -13.90 7.31 -5.92
N SER A 64 -15.00 8.00 -5.60
CA SER A 64 -15.21 8.59 -4.28
C SER A 64 -15.68 7.53 -3.29
N PHE A 65 -15.25 7.65 -2.04
CA PHE A 65 -15.69 6.75 -0.97
C PHE A 65 -17.21 6.79 -0.75
N ASP A 66 -17.90 5.65 -0.87
CA ASP A 66 -19.30 5.44 -0.45
C ASP A 66 -19.35 4.57 0.83
N PRO A 67 -19.72 5.12 2.00
CA PRO A 67 -19.82 4.33 3.23
C PRO A 67 -20.76 3.13 3.16
N ARG A 68 -21.73 3.12 2.22
CA ARG A 68 -22.66 2.00 2.03
C ARG A 68 -22.07 0.89 1.15
N HIS A 69 -21.06 1.23 0.35
CA HIS A 69 -20.34 0.33 -0.54
C HIS A 69 -18.84 0.65 -0.46
N PRO A 70 -18.17 0.42 0.69
CA PRO A 70 -16.83 0.94 0.95
C PRO A 70 -15.72 0.26 0.13
N ASP A 71 -16.03 -0.88 -0.50
CA ASP A 71 -15.13 -1.71 -1.33
C ASP A 71 -13.71 -1.88 -0.75
N THR A 72 -13.62 -2.00 0.57
CA THR A 72 -12.36 -2.12 1.30
C THR A 72 -12.52 -3.20 2.36
N PHE A 73 -11.60 -4.17 2.35
CA PHE A 73 -11.60 -5.31 3.27
C PHE A 73 -10.26 -5.37 3.99
N PHE A 74 -10.29 -5.52 5.31
CA PHE A 74 -9.07 -5.61 6.10
C PHE A 74 -8.39 -6.98 5.90
N GLU A 75 -7.09 -6.94 5.60
CA GLU A 75 -6.21 -8.11 5.52
C GLU A 75 -4.78 -7.65 5.85
N GLN A 76 -4.04 -8.42 6.64
CA GLN A 76 -2.65 -8.09 6.95
C GLN A 76 -1.73 -8.36 5.75
N VAL A 77 -0.77 -7.45 5.53
CA VAL A 77 0.28 -7.63 4.52
C VAL A 77 1.26 -8.72 4.97
N GLU A 78 1.72 -8.66 6.21
CA GLU A 78 2.58 -9.65 6.86
C GLU A 78 1.76 -10.40 7.94
N LYS A 79 1.77 -11.73 7.90
CA LYS A 79 1.02 -12.62 8.81
C LYS A 79 1.93 -13.29 9.84
#